data_AF-D9Q1T3-F1
#
_entry.id   AF-D9Q1T3-F1
#
_cell.length_a   1.000
_cell.length_b   1.000
_cell.length_c   1.000
_cell.angle_alpha   90.00
_cell.angle_beta   90.00
_cell.angle_gamma   90.00
#
_symmetry.space_group_name_H-M   'P 1'
#
loop_
_entity.id
_entity.type
_entity.pdbx_description
1 polymer ?
#
loop_
_entity_poly.entity_id
_entity_poly.type
_entity_poly.pdbx_seq_one_letter_code
_entity_poly.pdbx_strand_id
1 'polypeptide(L)'
;MPSALPDEAVSVSIELARQAIREANLAYREGLRDVAEALKSLGESAREIAMYLAKGDVEKAYEMVESSSIESLVVYASPNTKDAYEHLRYLLVTTRYSRVRAARH
;
A
#
# COMPACT_ATOMS: atom_id res chain seq x y z
N MET A 1 -5.40 -4.03 -24.57
CA MET A 1 -4.78 -2.93 -23.80
C MET A 1 -4.06 -3.55 -22.61
N PRO A 2 -2.75 -3.33 -22.41
CA PRO A 2 -2.15 -3.64 -21.12
C PRO A 2 -2.91 -2.80 -20.07
N SER A 3 -3.44 -3.45 -19.04
CA SER A 3 -4.35 -2.82 -18.07
C SER A 3 -3.65 -1.64 -17.40
N ALA A 4 -4.27 -0.46 -17.35
CA ALA A 4 -3.75 0.71 -16.62
C ALA A 4 -3.69 0.50 -15.09
N LEU A 5 -4.34 -0.54 -14.58
CA LEU A 5 -4.51 -0.83 -13.15
C LEU A 5 -3.19 -1.12 -12.38
N PRO A 6 -2.22 -1.90 -12.91
CA PRO A 6 -0.95 -2.13 -12.20
C PRO A 6 -0.09 -0.86 -12.12
N ASP A 7 -0.07 -0.03 -13.17
CA ASP A 7 0.69 1.23 -13.16
C ASP A 7 0.09 2.24 -12.17
N GLU A 8 -1.24 2.27 -12.08
CA GLU A 8 -1.98 3.03 -11.08
C GLU A 8 -1.68 2.50 -9.67
N ALA A 9 -1.75 1.19 -9.45
CA ALA A 9 -1.44 0.58 -8.16
C ALA A 9 0.00 0.85 -7.71
N VAL A 10 0.98 0.81 -8.62
CA VAL A 10 2.37 1.22 -8.34
C VAL A 10 2.41 2.67 -7.88
N SER A 11 1.74 3.57 -8.60
CA SER A 11 1.71 5.00 -8.30
C SER A 11 1.07 5.29 -6.94
N VAL A 12 -0.06 4.67 -6.65
CA VAL A 12 -0.77 4.79 -5.35
C VAL A 12 0.09 4.22 -4.22
N SER A 13 0.77 3.09 -4.43
CA SER A 13 1.67 2.51 -3.43
C SER A 13 2.87 3.43 -3.11
N ILE A 14 3.41 4.11 -4.12
CA ILE A 14 4.47 5.12 -3.92
C ILE A 14 3.95 6.34 -3.16
N GLU A 15 2.73 6.79 -3.47
CA GLU A 15 2.11 7.92 -2.77
C GLU A 15 1.83 7.59 -1.30
N LEU A 16 1.26 6.41 -1.01
CA LEU A 16 1.09 5.89 0.34
C LEU A 16 2.43 5.91 1.11
N ALA A 17 3.50 5.41 0.49
CA ALA A 17 4.81 5.42 1.10
C ALA A 17 5.32 6.83 1.41
N ARG A 18 5.11 7.79 0.51
CA ARG A 18 5.53 9.18 0.71
C ARG A 18 4.76 9.84 1.84
N GLN A 19 3.45 9.63 1.91
CA GLN A 19 2.61 10.21 2.95
C GLN A 19 2.94 9.62 4.32
N ALA A 20 3.05 8.29 4.43
CA ALA A 20 3.43 7.61 5.66
C ALA A 20 4.79 8.08 6.19
N ILE A 21 5.80 8.24 5.33
CA ILE A 21 7.12 8.76 5.74
C ILE A 21 7.06 10.24 6.15
N ARG A 22 6.23 11.06 5.50
CA ARG A 22 6.02 12.46 5.89
C ARG A 22 5.42 12.54 7.30
N GLU A 23 4.40 11.74 7.57
CA GLU A 23 3.74 11.67 8.88
C GLU A 23 4.68 11.10 9.95
N ALA A 24 5.48 10.07 9.63
CA ALA A 24 6.48 9.52 10.53
C ALA A 24 7.48 10.59 11.00
N ASN A 25 7.96 11.42 10.06
CA ASN A 25 8.87 12.51 10.39
C ASN A 25 8.22 13.59 11.27
N LEU A 26 6.92 13.85 11.11
CA LEU A 26 6.18 14.77 11.96
C LEU A 26 6.01 14.18 13.37
N ALA A 27 5.54 12.94 13.47
CA ALA A 27 5.39 12.22 14.74
C ALA A 27 6.72 12.15 15.52
N TYR A 28 7.84 11.93 14.82
CA TYR A 28 9.16 11.93 15.43
C TYR A 28 9.53 13.28 16.06
N ARG A 29 9.21 14.39 15.38
CA ARG A 29 9.45 15.76 15.90
C ARG A 29 8.58 16.07 17.11
N GLU A 30 7.40 15.48 17.18
CA GLU A 30 6.47 15.61 18.31
C GLU A 30 6.80 14.66 19.46
N GLY A 31 7.83 13.83 19.33
CA GLY A 31 8.23 12.86 20.36
C GLY A 31 7.36 11.60 20.41
N LEU A 32 6.45 11.42 19.46
CA LEU A 32 5.58 10.24 19.33
C LEU A 32 6.33 9.10 18.63
N ARG A 33 7.31 8.50 19.34
CA ARG A 33 8.24 7.53 18.74
C ARG A 33 7.54 6.28 18.18
N ASP A 34 6.63 5.69 18.96
CA ASP A 34 5.93 4.46 18.53
C ASP A 34 5.10 4.71 17.26
N VAL A 35 4.45 5.87 17.18
CA VAL A 35 3.68 6.31 16.01
C VAL A 35 4.62 6.53 14.81
N ALA A 36 5.77 7.18 15.03
CA ALA A 36 6.76 7.41 13.99
C ALA A 36 7.32 6.11 13.42
N GLU A 37 7.62 5.13 14.27
CA GLU A 37 8.12 3.81 13.86
C GLU A 37 7.05 3.05 13.07
N ALA A 38 5.80 3.03 13.56
CA ALA A 38 4.70 2.39 12.85
C ALA A 38 4.48 2.98 11.44
N LEU A 39 4.46 4.31 11.33
CA LEU A 39 4.29 5.00 10.04
C LEU A 39 5.48 4.81 9.11
N LYS A 40 6.69 4.70 9.66
CA LYS A 40 7.88 4.38 8.87
C LYS A 40 7.79 2.96 8.30
N SER A 41 7.40 1.98 9.12
CA SER A 41 7.17 0.60 8.67
C SER A 41 6.07 0.52 7.61
N LEU A 42 4.98 1.28 7.76
CA LEU A 42 3.94 1.38 6.73
C LEU A 42 4.52 1.88 5.40
N GLY A 43 5.36 2.93 5.46
CA GLY A 43 6.02 3.47 4.28
C GLY A 43 7.00 2.51 3.61
N GLU A 44 7.70 1.69 4.39
CA GLU A 44 8.59 0.64 3.89
C GLU A 44 7.80 -0.50 3.22
N SER A 45 6.74 -0.99 3.87
CA SER A 45 5.85 -2.00 3.29
C SER A 45 5.21 -1.51 1.98
N ALA A 46 4.75 -0.26 1.93
CA ALA A 46 4.19 0.33 0.71
C ALA A 46 5.24 0.45 -0.43
N ARG A 47 6.52 0.67 -0.12
CA ARG A 47 7.58 0.60 -1.15
C ARG A 47 7.81 -0.82 -1.64
N GLU A 48 7.82 -1.79 -0.75
CA GLU A 48 8.00 -3.19 -1.12
C GLU A 48 6.84 -3.70 -1.99
N ILE A 49 5.60 -3.33 -1.66
CA ILE A 49 4.42 -3.59 -2.51
C ILE A 49 4.60 -2.99 -3.91
N ALA A 50 5.04 -1.73 -4.01
CA ALA A 50 5.32 -1.10 -5.30
C ALA A 50 6.37 -1.87 -6.10
N MET A 51 7.39 -2.43 -5.45
CA MET A 51 8.41 -3.26 -6.09
C MET A 51 7.85 -4.58 -6.63
N TYR A 52 6.99 -5.27 -5.88
CA TYR A 52 6.32 -6.48 -6.38
C TYR A 52 5.41 -6.16 -7.57
N LEU A 53 4.64 -5.08 -7.49
CA LEU A 53 3.79 -4.63 -8.59
C LEU A 53 4.58 -4.28 -9.85
N ALA A 54 5.70 -3.56 -9.71
CA ALA A 54 6.58 -3.23 -10.83
C ALA A 54 7.22 -4.48 -11.49
N LYS A 55 7.39 -5.56 -10.73
CA LYS A 55 7.84 -6.87 -11.25
C LYS A 55 6.71 -7.73 -11.82
N GLY A 56 5.46 -7.26 -11.76
CA GLY A 56 4.27 -7.99 -12.19
C GLY A 56 3.74 -9.02 -11.17
N ASP A 57 4.34 -9.09 -9.97
CA ASP A 57 3.96 -10.00 -8.90
C ASP A 57 2.79 -9.43 -8.07
N VAL A 58 1.61 -9.43 -8.70
CA VAL A 58 0.39 -8.86 -8.11
C VAL A 58 -0.13 -9.70 -6.94
N GLU A 59 0.08 -11.02 -6.95
CA GLU A 59 -0.38 -11.87 -5.85
C GLU A 59 0.43 -11.58 -4.59
N LYS A 60 1.77 -11.42 -4.71
CA LYS A 60 2.58 -11.07 -3.55
C LYS A 60 2.25 -9.68 -2.99
N ALA A 61 2.04 -8.72 -3.89
CA ALA A 61 1.57 -7.39 -3.50
C ALA A 61 0.23 -7.44 -2.75
N TYR A 62 -0.71 -8.26 -3.21
CA TYR A 62 -2.02 -8.46 -2.57
C TYR A 62 -1.90 -9.11 -1.18
N GLU A 63 -1.13 -10.18 -1.05
CA GLU A 63 -0.86 -10.84 0.25
C GLU A 63 -0.32 -9.86 1.29
N MET A 64 0.58 -8.96 0.87
CA MET A 64 1.14 -7.96 1.76
C MET A 64 0.11 -6.91 2.18
N VAL A 65 -0.66 -6.37 1.23
CA VAL A 65 -1.67 -5.34 1.50
C VAL A 65 -2.77 -5.83 2.45
N GLU A 66 -3.19 -7.08 2.33
CA GLU A 66 -4.17 -7.70 3.23
C GLU A 66 -3.54 -8.29 4.50
N SER A 67 -2.24 -8.09 4.74
CA SER A 67 -1.60 -8.62 5.95
C SER A 67 -2.07 -7.86 7.19
N SER A 68 -2.33 -8.60 8.28
CA SER A 68 -2.67 -8.02 9.58
C SER A 68 -1.61 -7.04 10.10
N SER A 69 -0.35 -7.23 9.67
CA SER A 69 0.74 -6.31 9.96
C SER A 69 0.47 -4.93 9.36
N ILE A 70 0.13 -4.82 8.07
CA ILE A 70 -0.15 -3.51 7.46
C ILE A 70 -1.41 -2.90 8.05
N GLU A 71 -2.48 -3.68 8.24
CA GLU A 71 -3.71 -3.18 8.88
C GLU A 71 -3.42 -2.54 10.25
N SER A 72 -2.58 -3.17 11.06
CA SER A 72 -2.18 -2.64 12.37
C SER A 72 -1.40 -1.32 12.29
N LEU A 73 -0.61 -1.11 11.24
CA LEU A 73 0.16 0.11 11.03
C LEU A 73 -0.73 1.26 10.53
N VAL A 74 -1.70 0.94 9.66
CA VAL A 74 -2.64 1.92 9.09
C VAL A 74 -3.49 2.60 10.17
N VAL A 75 -3.73 1.96 11.32
CA VAL A 75 -4.45 2.57 12.45
C VAL A 75 -3.85 3.91 12.87
N TYR A 76 -2.52 4.03 12.84
CA TYR A 76 -1.76 5.23 13.22
C TYR A 76 -1.74 6.33 12.15
N ALA A 77 -2.17 6.02 10.93
CA ALA A 77 -2.12 6.93 9.81
C ALA A 77 -3.21 8.00 9.83
N SER A 78 -2.90 9.17 9.24
CA SER A 78 -3.90 10.20 8.99
C SER A 78 -4.99 9.71 8.02
N PRO A 79 -6.15 10.39 7.97
CA PRO A 79 -7.22 10.04 7.02
C PRO A 79 -6.73 9.96 5.57
N ASN A 80 -5.89 10.88 5.11
CA ASN A 80 -5.41 10.88 3.72
C ASN A 80 -4.53 9.65 3.41
N THR A 81 -3.68 9.26 4.36
CA THR A 81 -2.82 8.07 4.22
C THR A 81 -3.66 6.79 4.29
N LYS A 82 -4.74 6.77 5.08
CA LYS A 82 -5.73 5.67 5.10
C LYS A 82 -6.45 5.55 3.77
N ASP A 83 -6.90 6.67 3.18
CA ASP A 83 -7.55 6.68 1.88
C ASP A 83 -6.64 6.14 0.78
N ALA A 84 -5.35 6.50 0.80
CA ALA A 84 -4.36 5.94 -0.13
C ALA A 84 -4.18 4.42 0.03
N TYR A 85 -4.20 3.92 1.27
CA TYR A 85 -4.16 2.48 1.56
C TYR A 85 -5.42 1.76 1.05
N GLU A 86 -6.61 2.26 1.34
CA GLU A 86 -7.86 1.65 0.87
C GLU A 86 -7.98 1.71 -0.65
N HIS A 87 -7.49 2.77 -1.28
CA HIS A 87 -7.45 2.86 -2.74
C HIS A 87 -6.51 1.80 -3.34
N LEU A 88 -5.30 1.65 -2.79
CA LEU A 88 -4.38 0.58 -3.20
C LEU A 88 -5.02 -0.79 -3.06
N ARG A 89 -5.64 -1.05 -1.91
CA ARG A 89 -6.34 -2.30 -1.60
C ARG A 89 -7.43 -2.60 -2.62
N TYR A 90 -8.28 -1.62 -2.93
CA TYR A 90 -9.31 -1.74 -3.95
C TYR A 90 -8.74 -2.10 -5.33
N LEU A 91 -7.65 -1.45 -5.76
CA LEU A 91 -7.00 -1.74 -7.05
C LEU A 91 -6.47 -3.17 -7.12
N LEU A 92 -5.89 -3.69 -6.04
CA LEU A 92 -5.36 -5.06 -6.01
C LEU A 92 -6.48 -6.11 -6.00
N VAL A 93 -7.53 -5.88 -5.22
CA VAL A 93 -8.71 -6.75 -5.16
C VAL A 93 -9.36 -6.85 -6.54
N THR A 94 -9.61 -5.72 -7.20
CA THR A 94 -10.24 -5.68 -8.54
C THR A 94 -9.35 -6.32 -9.61
N THR A 95 -8.03 -6.13 -9.53
CA THR A 95 -7.08 -6.77 -10.45
C THR A 95 -7.07 -8.29 -10.28
N ARG A 96 -7.08 -8.79 -9.04
CA ARG A 96 -7.14 -10.22 -8.73
C ARG A 96 -8.42 -10.87 -9.25
N TYR A 97 -9.58 -10.25 -8.99
CA TYR A 97 -10.88 -10.74 -9.51
C TYR A 97 -10.92 -10.79 -11.03
N SER A 98 -10.35 -9.79 -11.71
CA SER A 98 -10.31 -9.74 -13.18
C SER A 98 -9.48 -10.87 -13.77
N ARG A 99 -8.33 -11.21 -13.15
CA ARG A 99 -7.49 -12.34 -13.57
C ARG A 99 -8.17 -13.70 -13.37
N VAL A 100 -8.84 -13.90 -12.23
CA VAL A 100 -9.58 -15.14 -11.95
C VAL A 100 -10.71 -15.35 -12.97
N ARG A 101 -11.41 -14.28 -13.36
CA ARG A 101 -12.45 -14.34 -14.38
C ARG A 101 -11.89 -14.67 -15.77
N ALA A 102 -10.76 -14.06 -16.15
CA ALA A 102 -10.11 -14.32 -17.43
C ALA A 102 -9.60 -15.76 -17.58
N ALA A 103 -9.15 -16.40 -16.49
CA ALA A 103 -8.67 -17.79 -16.52
C ALA A 103 -9.78 -18.85 -16.67
N ARG A 104 -11.06 -18.46 -16.59
CA ARG A 104 -12.23 -19.34 -16.71
C ARG A 104 -12.87 -19.33 -18.11
N HIS A 105 -12.35 -18.52 -19.03
CA HIS A 105 -12.83 -18.36 -20.41
C HIS A 105 -11.71 -18.68 -21.40
#